data_AF-A0A7J6UL85-F1
#
_entry.id   AF-A0A7J6UL85-F1
#
_cell.length_a   1.000
_cell.length_b   1.000
_cell.length_c   1.000
_cell.angle_alpha   90.00
_cell.angle_beta   90.00
_cell.angle_gamma   90.00
#
_symmetry.space_group_name_H-M   'P 1'
#
loop_
_entity.id
_entity.type
_entity.pdbx_description
1 polymer ?
#
loop_
_entity_poly.entity_id
_entity_poly.type
_entity_poly.pdbx_seq_one_letter_code
_entity_poly.pdbx_strand_id
1 'polypeptide(L)'
;EPFARRKATQAIRAVLEFDAINERSLTSASGSRPSPLYLFLAPCLMNLPIEFMFTGDHPVVRGGSINLLLSDATEARPAQGNGGYYVLDPSGDLNKSNKKLEPLLANDFWKGQAGAEPPVEDVIAALATRQV
;
A
#
# COMPACT_ATOMS: atom_id res chain seq x y z
N GLU A 1 4.50 -38.40 -9.41
CA GLU A 1 4.20 -36.98 -9.70
C GLU A 1 2.77 -36.70 -10.26
N PRO A 2 1.65 -37.03 -9.57
CA PRO A 2 0.31 -36.56 -9.97
C PRO A 2 -0.34 -35.54 -9.01
N PHE A 3 0.20 -35.33 -7.81
CA PHE A 3 -0.44 -34.52 -6.77
C PHE A 3 -0.23 -33.01 -6.93
N ALA A 4 0.89 -32.56 -7.50
CA ALA A 4 1.19 -31.14 -7.69
C ALA A 4 0.26 -30.48 -8.72
N ARG A 5 -0.13 -31.21 -9.77
CA ARG A 5 -1.03 -30.68 -10.82
C ARG A 5 -2.45 -30.45 -10.30
N ARG A 6 -2.96 -31.29 -9.40
CA ARG A 6 -4.32 -31.15 -8.84
C ARG A 6 -4.50 -29.89 -7.98
N LYS A 7 -3.46 -29.49 -7.22
CA LYS A 7 -3.50 -28.27 -6.41
C LYS A 7 -3.53 -27.00 -7.27
N ALA A 8 -2.75 -26.97 -8.36
CA ALA A 8 -2.76 -25.85 -9.30
C ALA A 8 -4.12 -25.68 -9.98
N THR A 9 -4.78 -26.78 -10.38
CA THR A 9 -6.10 -26.72 -11.02
C THR A 9 -7.21 -26.28 -10.06
N GLN A 10 -7.14 -26.65 -8.78
CA GLN A 10 -8.09 -26.17 -7.76
C GLN A 10 -7.92 -24.68 -7.44
N ALA A 11 -6.68 -24.19 -7.38
CA ALA A 11 -6.41 -22.77 -7.14
C ALA A 11 -6.96 -21.88 -8.28
N ILE A 12 -6.78 -22.29 -9.54
CA ILE A 12 -7.30 -21.55 -10.70
C ILE A 12 -8.84 -21.54 -10.73
N ARG A 13 -9.48 -22.63 -10.32
CA ARG A 13 -10.94 -22.74 -10.28
C ARG A 13 -11.56 -21.85 -9.18
N ALA A 14 -10.91 -21.74 -8.03
CA ALA A 14 -11.36 -20.85 -6.95
C ALA A 14 -11.26 -19.36 -7.32
N VAL A 15 -10.27 -18.98 -8.15
CA VAL A 15 -10.13 -17.60 -8.64
C VAL A 15 -11.26 -17.24 -9.63
N LEU A 16 -11.62 -18.16 -10.53
CA LEU A 16 -12.69 -17.93 -11.52
C LEU A 16 -14.10 -17.92 -10.93
N GLU A 17 -14.35 -18.69 -9.86
CA GLU A 17 -15.67 -18.68 -9.19
C GLU A 17 -15.91 -17.41 -8.37
N PHE A 18 -14.85 -16.72 -7.94
CA PHE A 18 -14.97 -15.44 -7.23
C PHE A 18 -15.42 -14.30 -8.16
N ASP A 19 -14.97 -14.31 -9.42
CA ASP A 19 -15.38 -13.33 -10.43
C ASP A 19 -16.86 -13.49 -10.82
N ALA A 20 -17.35 -14.73 -10.95
CA ALA A 20 -18.73 -15.00 -11.37
C ALA A 20 -19.80 -14.59 -10.33
N ILE A 21 -19.43 -14.51 -9.05
CA ILE A 21 -20.35 -14.10 -7.97
C ILE A 21 -20.46 -12.56 -7.91
N ASN A 22 -19.49 -11.84 -8.44
CA ASN A 22 -19.44 -10.37 -8.36
C ASN A 22 -20.23 -9.67 -9.48
N GLU A 23 -20.61 -10.37 -10.55
CA GLU A 23 -21.32 -9.78 -11.71
C GLU A 23 -22.84 -9.60 -11.53
N ARG A 24 -23.43 -9.97 -10.38
CA ARG A 24 -24.89 -9.91 -10.18
C ARG A 24 -25.45 -8.68 -9.46
N SER A 25 -24.68 -7.61 -9.30
CA SER A 25 -25.20 -6.36 -8.72
C SER A 25 -25.05 -5.16 -9.65
N LEU A 26 -25.99 -5.04 -10.59
CA LEU A 26 -26.22 -3.83 -11.39
C LEU A 26 -26.94 -2.78 -10.54
N THR A 27 -26.21 -1.81 -9.97
CA THR A 27 -26.67 -0.42 -9.82
C THR A 27 -25.52 0.52 -9.46
N SER A 28 -25.55 1.70 -10.09
CA SER A 28 -24.77 2.93 -9.84
C SER A 28 -23.51 3.14 -10.69
N ALA A 29 -23.60 4.18 -11.51
CA ALA A 29 -22.50 4.81 -12.21
C ALA A 29 -21.50 5.41 -11.20
N SER A 30 -20.49 4.63 -10.86
CA SER A 30 -19.17 5.13 -10.47
C SER A 30 -18.19 4.28 -11.28
N GLY A 31 -17.34 4.89 -12.10
CA GLY A 31 -16.31 4.13 -12.82
C GLY A 31 -15.57 3.27 -11.81
N SER A 32 -15.60 1.94 -11.97
CA SER A 32 -15.00 1.01 -11.01
C SER A 32 -13.53 1.40 -10.88
N ARG A 33 -13.12 1.89 -9.71
CA ARG A 33 -11.68 2.06 -9.45
C ARG A 33 -11.07 0.67 -9.64
N PRO A 34 -10.04 0.53 -10.49
CA PRO A 34 -9.43 -0.76 -10.72
C PRO A 34 -8.92 -1.33 -9.39
N SER A 35 -9.26 -2.59 -9.13
CA SER A 35 -8.78 -3.30 -7.95
C SER A 35 -7.24 -3.36 -7.98
N PRO A 36 -6.56 -3.16 -6.83
CA PRO A 36 -5.11 -3.28 -6.79
C PRO A 36 -4.65 -4.70 -7.05
N LEU A 37 -3.56 -4.83 -7.81
CA LEU A 37 -2.83 -6.09 -7.99
C LEU A 37 -1.81 -6.25 -6.85
N TYR A 38 -1.99 -7.29 -6.04
CA TYR A 38 -1.07 -7.60 -4.93
C TYR A 38 0.02 -8.58 -5.38
N LEU A 39 1.28 -8.15 -5.28
CA LEU A 39 2.45 -8.98 -5.54
C LEU A 39 3.03 -9.54 -4.23
N PHE A 40 3.03 -10.86 -4.10
CA PHE A 40 3.68 -11.59 -3.01
C PHE A 40 4.96 -12.24 -3.56
N LEU A 41 6.06 -11.51 -3.43
CA LEU A 41 7.33 -11.89 -4.04
C LEU A 41 8.20 -12.71 -3.10
N ALA A 42 8.94 -13.66 -3.65
CA ALA A 42 10.03 -14.29 -2.91
C ALA A 42 11.09 -13.23 -2.54
N PRO A 43 11.81 -13.35 -1.41
CA PRO A 43 12.79 -12.35 -0.96
C PRO A 43 13.84 -11.99 -2.02
N CYS A 44 14.29 -12.97 -2.82
CA CYS A 44 15.26 -12.74 -3.90
C CYS A 44 14.73 -11.88 -5.07
N LEU A 45 13.42 -11.70 -5.19
CA LEU A 45 12.77 -10.90 -6.22
C LEU A 45 12.38 -9.49 -5.73
N MET A 46 12.53 -9.20 -4.43
CA MET A 46 12.13 -7.91 -3.83
C MET A 46 12.95 -6.71 -4.32
N ASN A 47 14.09 -6.91 -4.97
CA ASN A 47 14.87 -5.81 -5.54
C ASN A 47 14.59 -5.59 -7.04
N LEU A 48 13.81 -6.47 -7.67
CA LEU A 48 13.44 -6.32 -9.07
C LEU A 48 12.25 -5.37 -9.18
N PRO A 49 12.25 -4.42 -10.11
CA PRO A 49 11.18 -3.44 -10.23
C PRO A 49 10.06 -4.02 -11.13
N ILE A 50 9.48 -5.13 -10.68
CA ILE A 50 8.50 -5.95 -11.41
C ILE A 50 7.21 -5.18 -11.72
N GLU A 51 6.88 -4.15 -10.93
CA GLU A 51 5.70 -3.30 -11.13
C GLU A 51 5.70 -2.61 -12.49
N PHE A 52 6.86 -2.28 -13.05
CA PHE A 52 6.93 -1.67 -14.39
C PHE A 52 6.55 -2.64 -15.52
N MET A 53 6.49 -3.95 -15.24
CA MET A 53 6.02 -4.94 -16.22
C MET A 53 4.48 -4.97 -16.30
N PHE A 54 3.79 -4.41 -15.30
CA PHE A 54 2.34 -4.36 -15.21
C PHE A 54 1.88 -2.91 -15.42
N THR A 55 1.93 -2.43 -16.66
CA THR A 55 1.55 -1.06 -17.00
C THR A 55 0.04 -0.92 -17.17
N GLY A 56 -0.56 0.08 -16.51
CA GLY A 56 -1.72 0.82 -17.03
C GLY A 56 -3.07 0.54 -16.39
N ASP A 57 -3.39 -0.71 -16.09
CA ASP A 57 -4.79 -1.08 -15.80
C ASP A 57 -5.11 -1.17 -14.30
N HIS A 58 -4.11 -1.47 -13.46
CA HIS A 58 -4.29 -1.70 -12.03
C HIS A 58 -3.19 -1.03 -11.21
N PRO A 59 -3.51 -0.43 -10.04
CA PRO A 59 -2.50 -0.04 -9.08
C PRO A 59 -1.80 -1.30 -8.55
N VAL A 60 -0.46 -1.32 -8.55
CA VAL A 60 0.32 -2.48 -8.10
C VAL A 60 0.86 -2.22 -6.70
N VAL A 61 0.66 -3.18 -5.79
CA VAL A 61 1.09 -3.11 -4.38
C VAL A 61 1.87 -4.37 -4.03
N ARG A 62 2.97 -4.22 -3.30
CA ARG A 62 3.70 -5.37 -2.73
C ARG A 62 3.17 -5.70 -1.35
N GLY A 63 2.95 -6.98 -1.09
CA GLY A 63 2.62 -7.51 0.23
C GLY A 63 3.72 -8.40 0.78
N GLY A 64 3.91 -8.39 2.09
CA GLY A 64 4.88 -9.28 2.76
C GLY A 64 4.48 -10.75 2.75
N SER A 65 3.17 -11.05 2.82
CA SER A 65 2.62 -12.41 2.75
C SER A 65 1.11 -12.36 2.51
N ILE A 66 0.56 -13.35 1.81
CA ILE A 66 -0.88 -13.48 1.60
C ILE A 66 -1.66 -13.59 2.91
N ASN A 67 -1.04 -14.17 3.94
CA ASN A 67 -1.67 -14.31 5.26
C ASN A 67 -1.84 -12.96 5.98
N LEU A 68 -1.02 -11.95 5.65
CA LEU A 68 -1.15 -10.60 6.20
C LEU A 68 -2.31 -9.84 5.53
N LEU A 69 -2.53 -10.09 4.22
CA LEU A 69 -3.63 -9.48 3.48
C LEU A 69 -5.00 -9.86 4.05
N LEU A 70 -5.17 -11.11 4.49
CA LEU A 70 -6.45 -11.61 5.01
C LEU A 70 -6.82 -10.99 6.36
N SER A 71 -5.83 -10.63 7.17
CA SER A 71 -6.02 -9.93 8.45
C SER A 71 -6.40 -8.46 8.23
N ASP A 72 -5.81 -7.84 7.20
CA ASP A 72 -6.00 -6.42 6.91
C ASP A 72 -7.23 -6.16 6.04
N ALA A 73 -7.69 -7.12 5.21
CA ALA A 73 -8.77 -6.89 4.25
C ALA A 73 -10.13 -6.55 4.86
N THR A 74 -10.38 -6.89 6.13
CA THR A 74 -11.61 -6.52 6.84
C THR A 74 -11.56 -5.11 7.45
N GLU A 75 -10.36 -4.54 7.63
CA GLU A 75 -10.17 -3.25 8.32
C GLU A 75 -9.42 -2.19 7.49
N ALA A 76 -8.80 -2.57 6.37
CA ALA A 76 -8.01 -1.71 5.51
C ALA A 76 -8.89 -0.72 4.76
N ARG A 77 -9.10 0.44 5.39
CA ARG A 77 -9.58 1.63 4.71
C ARG A 77 -8.40 2.29 4.00
N PRO A 78 -8.55 2.73 2.74
CA PRO A 78 -7.51 3.49 2.07
C PRO A 78 -7.21 4.75 2.86
N ALA A 79 -5.93 5.06 2.92
CA ALA A 79 -5.45 6.15 3.72
C ALA A 79 -6.10 7.48 3.33
N GLN A 80 -6.67 8.23 4.29
CA GLN A 80 -7.41 9.47 3.96
C GLN A 80 -6.51 10.69 3.76
N GLY A 81 -5.20 10.57 3.98
CA GLY A 81 -4.20 11.61 3.67
C GLY A 81 -4.30 12.90 4.50
N ASN A 82 -5.30 13.00 5.38
CA ASN A 82 -5.53 14.14 6.27
C ASN A 82 -5.09 13.75 7.67
N GLY A 83 -4.09 14.45 8.22
CA GLY A 83 -3.63 14.16 9.58
C GLY A 83 -2.30 13.41 9.65
N GLY A 84 -1.49 13.28 8.59
CA GLY A 84 -0.25 12.51 8.63
C GLY A 84 0.86 13.09 9.53
N TYR A 85 1.79 12.25 9.96
CA TYR A 85 3.04 12.70 10.59
C TYR A 85 4.20 12.58 9.59
N TYR A 86 5.07 13.58 9.50
CA TYR A 86 6.23 13.55 8.62
C TYR A 86 7.55 13.70 9.37
N VAL A 87 8.60 13.10 8.80
CA VAL A 87 10.00 13.33 9.17
C VAL A 87 10.74 13.67 7.88
N LEU A 88 11.28 14.88 7.80
CA LEU A 88 12.02 15.36 6.62
C LEU A 88 13.47 15.65 7.00
N ASP A 89 14.41 15.05 6.29
CA ASP A 89 15.84 15.35 6.42
C ASP A 89 16.33 15.36 7.90
N PRO A 90 16.19 14.25 8.65
CA PRO A 90 16.56 14.21 10.06
C PRO A 90 18.07 14.45 10.28
N SER A 91 18.89 14.18 9.27
CA SER A 91 20.34 14.42 9.25
C SER A 91 20.74 15.86 8.92
N GLY A 92 19.83 16.67 8.37
CA GLY A 92 20.07 18.07 7.98
C GLY A 92 21.00 18.26 6.77
N ASP A 93 21.33 17.19 6.05
CA ASP A 93 22.24 17.20 4.91
C ASP A 93 21.51 17.36 3.55
N LEU A 94 20.18 17.25 3.54
CA LEU A 94 19.34 17.37 2.34
C LEU A 94 18.65 18.74 2.20
N ASN A 95 19.37 19.82 2.52
CA ASN A 95 18.88 21.21 2.50
C ASN A 95 18.13 21.64 1.23
N LYS A 96 18.51 21.14 0.04
CA LYS A 96 17.81 21.45 -1.22
C LYS A 96 16.45 20.73 -1.35
N SER A 97 16.35 19.51 -0.85
CA SER A 97 15.11 18.72 -0.87
C SER A 97 14.13 19.24 0.18
N ASN A 98 14.64 19.59 1.36
CA ASN A 98 13.86 20.14 2.46
C ASN A 98 13.09 21.40 2.05
N LYS A 99 13.77 22.36 1.41
CA LYS A 99 13.17 23.61 0.91
C LYS A 99 12.03 23.40 -0.11
N LYS A 100 11.96 22.26 -0.79
CA LYS A 100 10.89 21.96 -1.75
C LYS A 100 9.70 21.27 -1.11
N LEU A 101 9.95 20.42 -0.11
CA LEU A 101 8.92 19.57 0.50
C LEU A 101 8.27 20.21 1.72
N GLU A 102 9.03 20.99 2.48
CA GLU A 102 8.55 21.68 3.68
C GLU A 102 7.32 22.56 3.39
N PRO A 103 7.27 23.39 2.32
CA PRO A 103 6.08 24.20 2.03
C PRO A 103 4.84 23.36 1.66
N LEU A 104 5.02 22.15 1.12
CA LEU A 104 3.91 21.27 0.72
C LEU A 104 3.30 20.57 1.94
N LEU A 105 4.12 20.35 2.97
CA LEU A 105 3.76 19.64 4.20
C LEU A 105 3.43 20.58 5.36
N ALA A 106 3.79 21.87 5.27
CA ALA A 106 3.47 22.90 6.25
C ALA A 106 1.97 23.29 6.31
N ASN A 107 1.10 22.61 5.57
CA ASN A 107 -0.35 22.79 5.66
C ASN A 107 -0.90 22.24 6.99
N ASP A 108 -2.03 22.79 7.47
CA ASP A 108 -2.63 22.54 8.81
C ASP A 108 -2.91 21.06 9.16
N PHE A 109 -2.84 20.16 8.18
CA PHE A 109 -3.19 18.75 8.34
C PHE A 109 -2.01 17.85 8.71
N TRP A 110 -0.77 18.27 8.48
CA TRP A 110 0.40 17.43 8.71
C TRP A 110 1.24 18.00 9.86
N LYS A 111 1.69 17.12 10.77
CA LYS A 111 2.59 17.51 11.87
C LYS A 111 3.91 16.79 11.68
N GLY A 112 5.02 17.43 11.95
CA GLY A 112 6.30 16.76 11.77
C GLY A 112 7.48 17.62 12.14
N GLN A 113 8.66 17.07 11.87
CA GLN A 113 9.93 17.74 12.09
C GLN A 113 10.75 17.71 10.80
N ALA A 114 11.39 18.84 10.50
CA ALA A 114 12.26 19.01 9.35
C ALA A 114 13.65 19.44 9.82
N GLY A 115 14.70 18.87 9.21
CA GLY A 115 16.09 19.29 9.43
C GLY A 115 16.69 18.85 10.77
N ALA A 116 16.01 17.98 11.50
CA ALA A 116 16.46 17.43 12.77
C ALA A 116 15.80 16.08 13.06
N GLU A 117 16.52 15.21 13.77
CA GLU A 117 16.01 13.93 14.24
C GLU A 117 14.89 14.15 15.26
N PRO A 118 13.69 13.56 15.05
CA PRO A 118 12.60 13.66 16.00
C PRO A 118 12.84 12.75 17.21
N PRO A 119 12.28 13.07 18.38
CA PRO A 119 12.24 12.17 19.52
C PRO A 119 11.54 10.85 19.15
N VAL A 120 12.05 9.73 19.65
CA VAL A 120 11.48 8.39 19.40
C VAL A 120 10.05 8.33 19.88
N GLU A 121 9.74 8.99 21.00
CA GLU A 121 8.43 9.06 21.62
C GLU A 121 7.40 9.70 20.68
N ASP A 122 7.79 10.76 19.96
CA ASP A 122 6.93 11.45 19.01
C ASP A 122 6.60 10.58 17.81
N VAL A 123 7.58 9.81 17.32
CA VAL A 123 7.38 8.86 16.21
C VAL A 123 6.46 7.73 16.63
N ILE A 124 6.65 7.16 17.82
CA ILE A 124 5.78 6.09 18.36
C ILE A 124 4.35 6.62 18.55
N ALA A 125 4.21 7.81 19.16
CA ALA A 125 2.90 8.43 19.35
C ALA A 125 2.21 8.69 18.01
N ALA A 126 2.96 9.13 16.99
CA ALA A 126 2.43 9.31 15.65
C ALA A 126 1.96 7.99 15.03
N LEU A 127 2.75 6.92 15.07
CA LEU A 127 2.37 5.60 14.53
C LEU A 127 1.13 5.01 15.22
N ALA A 128 0.92 5.32 16.51
CA ALA A 128 -0.24 4.83 17.27
C ALA A 128 -1.52 5.65 17.05
N THR A 129 -1.41 6.96 16.82
CA THR A 129 -2.55 7.89 16.84
C THR A 129 -2.98 8.38 15.47
N ARG A 130 -2.07 8.36 14.49
CA ARG A 130 -2.30 8.92 13.16
C ARG A 130 -2.78 7.80 12.24
N GLN A 131 -4.07 7.78 11.94
CA GLN A 131 -4.59 6.96 10.85
C GLN A 131 -4.29 7.68 9.55
N VAL A 132 -3.18 7.30 8.93
CA VAL A 132 -2.95 7.61 7.51
C VAL A 132 -3.66 6.54 6.74
#